data_AF-A0A938BHQ9-F1
#
_entry.id   AF-A0A938BHQ9-F1
#
_cell.length_a   1.000
_cell.length_b   1.000
_cell.length_c   1.000
_cell.angle_alpha   90.00
_cell.angle_beta   90.00
_cell.angle_gamma   90.00
#
_symmetry.space_group_name_H-M   'P 1'
#
loop_
_entity.id
_entity.type
_entity.pdbx_description
1 polymer ?
#
loop_
_entity_poly.entity_id
_entity_poly.type
_entity_poly.pdbx_seq_one_letter_code
_entity_poly.pdbx_strand_id
1 'polypeptide(L)'
;MLRNFSWIVRGRLAGMGLPTGAYLLPGSSALEKDMKSLKKHNIAAVVTLTPEPLHPETVHRCGLKSLHLPIEDMTPPTFDQMIRCAGFIDQVREGGVVVHCSAGMGRTGTMLAAYLVWTGDTPEQAVARIRRLRPGSIETMEQEISVLTFEPYARKTRRKDEG
;
A
#
# COMPACT_ATOMS: atom_id res chain seq x y z
N MET A 1 -0.55 17.95 -1.24
CA MET A 1 -0.44 17.68 0.22
C MET A 1 -0.73 16.21 0.39
N LEU A 2 0.11 15.46 1.10
CA LEU A 2 -0.08 14.01 1.23
C LEU A 2 -1.20 13.71 2.22
N ARG A 3 -2.40 13.41 1.72
CA ARG A 3 -3.58 13.15 2.55
C ARG A 3 -3.41 11.86 3.35
N ASN A 4 -3.73 11.91 4.65
CA ASN A 4 -3.72 10.75 5.54
C ASN A 4 -2.40 9.95 5.49
N PHE A 5 -1.27 10.62 5.27
CA PHE A 5 0.04 9.97 5.17
C PHE A 5 0.56 9.57 6.56
N SER A 6 0.97 8.32 6.73
CA SER A 6 1.76 7.90 7.90
C SER A 6 2.69 6.73 7.58
N TRP A 7 3.82 6.70 8.27
CA TRP A 7 4.74 5.56 8.26
C TRP A 7 4.23 4.45 9.18
N ILE A 8 4.16 3.23 8.66
CA ILE A 8 3.90 2.01 9.44
C ILE A 8 5.22 1.37 9.89
N VAL A 9 6.18 1.32 8.95
CA VAL A 9 7.57 0.95 9.21
C VAL A 9 8.42 2.09 8.66
N ARG A 10 9.09 2.83 9.55
CA ARG A 10 9.83 4.05 9.18
C ARG A 10 10.82 3.77 8.07
N GLY A 11 10.77 4.58 7.01
CA GLY A 11 11.65 4.47 5.84
C GLY A 11 11.35 3.29 4.91
N ARG A 12 10.36 2.45 5.23
CA ARG A 12 10.10 1.21 4.50
C ARG A 12 8.67 1.10 3.95
N LEU A 13 7.67 1.31 4.80
CA LEU A 13 6.26 1.15 4.44
C LEU A 13 5.43 2.30 5.01
N ALA A 14 4.69 2.98 4.13
CA ALA A 14 3.76 4.04 4.47
C ALA A 14 2.37 3.80 3.86
N GLY A 15 1.34 4.38 4.49
CA GLY A 15 -0.02 4.44 3.96
C GLY A 15 -0.43 5.88 3.68
N MET A 16 -1.26 6.11 2.66
CA MET A 16 -1.88 7.40 2.41
C MET A 16 -3.24 7.28 1.69
N GLY A 17 -3.99 8.38 1.62
CA GLY A 17 -5.13 8.52 0.71
C GLY A 17 -4.68 8.91 -0.70
N LEU A 18 -5.62 8.97 -1.64
CA LEU A 18 -5.33 9.28 -3.04
C LEU A 18 -4.58 10.61 -3.16
N PRO A 19 -3.47 10.69 -3.94
CA PRO A 19 -2.80 11.95 -4.23
C PRO A 19 -3.80 12.97 -4.79
N THR A 20 -3.77 14.19 -4.28
CA THR A 20 -4.73 15.24 -4.67
C THR A 20 -4.68 15.51 -6.17
N GLY A 21 -3.49 15.46 -6.77
CA GLY A 21 -3.30 15.62 -8.21
C GLY A 21 -3.92 14.52 -9.07
N ALA A 22 -4.29 13.37 -8.50
CA ALA A 22 -4.94 12.29 -9.24
C ALA A 22 -6.42 12.58 -9.56
N TYR A 23 -7.06 13.50 -8.83
CA TYR A 23 -8.42 13.96 -9.14
C TYR A 23 -8.46 14.96 -10.30
N LEU A 24 -7.30 15.37 -10.82
CA LEU A 24 -7.18 16.40 -11.85
C LEU A 24 -6.87 15.77 -13.21
N LEU A 25 -7.03 16.58 -14.26
CA LEU A 25 -6.81 16.15 -15.64
C LEU A 25 -5.41 15.53 -15.83
N PRO A 26 -5.30 14.47 -16.67
CA PRO A 26 -4.01 13.93 -17.10
C PRO A 26 -3.10 15.04 -17.63
N GLY A 27 -1.82 15.01 -17.24
CA GLY A 27 -0.85 16.06 -17.60
C GLY A 27 -0.85 17.28 -16.68
N SER A 28 -1.72 17.34 -15.67
CA SER A 28 -1.64 18.41 -14.66
C SER A 28 -0.36 18.29 -13.81
N SER A 29 0.30 19.43 -13.56
CA SER A 29 1.50 19.51 -12.70
C SER A 29 1.24 19.14 -11.23
N ALA A 30 -0.03 18.91 -10.85
CA ALA A 30 -0.42 18.60 -9.49
C ALA A 30 0.03 17.20 -9.06
N LEU A 31 -0.12 16.18 -9.92
CA LEU A 31 0.34 14.83 -9.60
C LEU A 31 1.87 14.80 -9.48
N GLU A 32 2.58 15.52 -10.36
CA GLU A 32 4.04 15.68 -10.24
C GLU A 32 4.46 16.32 -8.91
N LYS A 33 3.71 17.32 -8.42
CA LYS A 33 3.96 17.93 -7.10
C LYS A 33 3.79 16.91 -5.97
N ASP A 34 2.75 16.08 -6.01
CA ASP A 34 2.55 15.03 -5.02
C ASP A 34 3.66 13.98 -5.07
N MET A 35 4.09 13.55 -6.26
CA MET A 35 5.21 12.61 -6.44
C MET A 35 6.54 13.20 -5.93
N LYS A 36 6.82 14.47 -6.24
CA LYS A 36 7.97 15.19 -5.68
C LYS A 36 7.90 15.30 -4.16
N SER A 37 6.71 15.49 -3.59
CA SER A 37 6.51 15.47 -2.14
C SER A 37 6.84 14.10 -1.56
N LEU A 38 6.39 13.00 -2.18
CA LEU A 38 6.73 11.64 -1.77
C LEU A 38 8.25 11.39 -1.79
N LYS A 39 8.95 11.84 -2.84
CA LYS A 39 10.42 11.74 -2.91
C LYS A 39 11.11 12.47 -1.76
N LYS A 40 10.61 13.65 -1.35
CA LYS A 40 11.14 14.37 -0.17
C LYS A 40 10.98 13.59 1.13
N HIS A 41 10.00 12.70 1.21
CA HIS A 41 9.84 11.77 2.33
C HIS A 41 10.64 10.47 2.14
N ASN A 42 11.55 10.38 1.16
CA ASN A 42 12.29 9.16 0.83
C ASN A 42 11.41 7.98 0.40
N ILE A 43 10.27 8.26 -0.24
CA ILE A 43 9.46 7.22 -0.91
C ILE A 43 10.03 6.99 -2.31
N ALA A 44 10.28 5.72 -2.63
CA ALA A 44 10.82 5.27 -3.91
C ALA A 44 9.77 4.59 -4.79
N ALA A 45 8.65 4.14 -4.22
CA ALA A 45 7.60 3.45 -4.97
C ALA A 45 6.19 3.71 -4.44
N VAL A 46 5.20 3.59 -5.33
CA VAL A 46 3.78 3.79 -5.04
C VAL A 46 2.98 2.54 -5.43
N VAL A 47 2.12 2.08 -4.53
CA VAL A 47 1.13 1.03 -4.80
C VAL A 47 -0.26 1.67 -4.84
N THR A 48 -0.93 1.55 -5.98
CA THR A 48 -2.26 2.10 -6.23
C THR A 48 -3.31 1.00 -6.12
N LEU A 49 -4.26 1.17 -5.20
CA LEU A 49 -5.35 0.21 -4.94
C LEU A 49 -6.71 0.62 -5.51
N THR A 50 -6.83 1.84 -6.04
CA THR A 50 -8.05 2.30 -6.70
C THR A 50 -8.28 1.55 -8.01
N PRO A 51 -9.54 1.44 -8.48
CA PRO A 51 -9.83 0.84 -9.80
C PRO A 51 -9.01 1.49 -10.91
N GLU A 52 -8.92 2.82 -10.88
CA GLU A 52 -8.12 3.61 -11.80
C GLU A 52 -6.66 3.73 -11.32
N PRO A 53 -5.67 3.53 -12.20
CA PRO A 53 -4.27 3.74 -11.88
C PRO A 53 -3.94 5.24 -11.82
N LEU A 54 -2.83 5.58 -11.15
CA LEU A 54 -2.16 6.86 -11.37
C LEU A 54 -1.53 6.87 -12.77
N HIS A 55 -1.40 8.05 -13.37
CA HIS A 55 -0.77 8.20 -14.69
C HIS A 55 0.69 7.68 -14.67
N PRO A 56 0.99 6.52 -15.29
CA PRO A 56 2.26 5.82 -15.06
C PRO A 56 3.48 6.64 -15.50
N GLU A 57 3.35 7.36 -16.62
CA GLU A 57 4.42 8.21 -17.15
C GLU A 57 4.82 9.32 -16.17
N THR A 58 3.85 9.86 -15.42
CA THR A 58 4.09 10.95 -14.46
C THR A 58 4.83 10.43 -13.24
N VAL A 59 4.44 9.24 -12.75
CA VAL A 59 5.12 8.58 -11.63
C VAL A 59 6.55 8.21 -12.01
N HIS A 60 6.73 7.62 -13.20
CA HIS A 60 8.04 7.25 -13.73
C HIS A 60 8.96 8.46 -13.95
N ARG A 61 8.45 9.55 -14.55
CA ARG A 61 9.20 10.79 -14.75
C ARG A 61 9.72 11.41 -13.46
N CYS A 62 9.01 11.21 -12.35
CA CYS A 62 9.44 11.66 -11.02
C CYS A 62 10.46 10.72 -10.36
N GLY A 63 10.84 9.62 -11.02
CA GLY A 63 11.79 8.64 -10.52
C GLY A 63 11.21 7.77 -9.39
N LEU A 64 9.92 7.47 -9.43
CA LEU A 64 9.27 6.48 -8.57
C LEU A 64 8.88 5.25 -9.39
N LYS A 65 8.92 4.09 -8.74
CA LYS A 65 8.32 2.86 -9.27
C LYS A 65 6.82 2.84 -8.94
N SER A 66 6.03 2.14 -9.74
CA SER A 66 4.59 2.01 -9.51
C SER A 66 4.13 0.56 -9.63
N LEU A 67 3.21 0.16 -8.76
CA LEU A 67 2.43 -1.07 -8.89
C LEU A 67 0.94 -0.73 -8.81
N HIS A 68 0.15 -1.21 -9.77
CA HIS A 68 -1.30 -1.07 -9.74
C HIS A 68 -1.95 -2.41 -9.40
N LEU A 69 -2.76 -2.44 -8.35
CA LEU A 69 -3.54 -3.58 -7.89
C LEU A 69 -4.98 -3.10 -7.67
N PRO A 70 -5.84 -3.11 -8.70
CA PRO A 70 -7.20 -2.58 -8.56
C PRO A 70 -8.01 -3.42 -7.57
N ILE A 71 -8.60 -2.77 -6.58
CA ILE A 71 -9.51 -3.38 -5.58
C ILE A 71 -10.78 -2.55 -5.54
N GLU A 72 -11.92 -3.22 -5.68
CA GLU A 72 -13.24 -2.60 -5.55
C GLU A 72 -13.40 -1.92 -4.17
N ASP A 73 -14.20 -0.85 -4.10
CA ASP A 73 -14.35 -0.16 -2.83
C ASP A 73 -15.01 -1.04 -1.76
N MET A 74 -14.63 -0.85 -0.50
CA MET A 74 -15.13 -1.60 0.66
C MET A 74 -14.86 -3.13 0.67
N THR A 75 -14.24 -3.70 -0.36
CA THR A 75 -13.87 -5.12 -0.40
C THR A 75 -12.43 -5.36 0.08
N PRO A 76 -12.08 -6.61 0.48
CA PRO A 76 -10.70 -6.99 0.76
C PRO A 76 -9.86 -7.16 -0.52
N PRO A 77 -8.53 -7.00 -0.46
CA PRO A 77 -7.65 -7.52 -1.50
C PRO A 77 -7.73 -9.05 -1.58
N THR A 78 -7.44 -9.62 -2.74
CA THR A 78 -7.19 -11.06 -2.84
C THR A 78 -5.82 -11.41 -2.25
N PHE A 79 -5.60 -12.68 -1.85
CA PHE A 79 -4.30 -13.12 -1.35
C PHE A 79 -3.18 -12.96 -2.39
N ASP A 80 -3.48 -13.17 -3.67
CA ASP A 80 -2.50 -12.92 -4.74
C ASP A 80 -2.11 -11.45 -4.82
N GLN A 81 -3.06 -10.52 -4.64
CA GLN A 81 -2.75 -9.09 -4.58
C GLN A 81 -1.90 -8.75 -3.35
N MET A 82 -2.20 -9.34 -2.19
CA MET A 82 -1.40 -9.17 -0.96
C MET A 82 0.04 -9.66 -1.16
N ILE A 83 0.21 -10.85 -1.73
CA ILE A 83 1.53 -11.45 -2.04
C ILE A 83 2.29 -10.58 -3.04
N ARG A 84 1.65 -10.16 -4.13
CA ARG A 84 2.28 -9.29 -5.15
C ARG A 84 2.70 -7.94 -4.57
N CYS A 85 1.87 -7.35 -3.72
CA CYS A 85 2.21 -6.11 -3.02
C CYS A 85 3.43 -6.32 -2.13
N ALA A 86 3.44 -7.39 -1.33
CA ALA A 86 4.55 -7.69 -0.42
C ALA A 86 5.86 -7.94 -1.17
N GLY A 87 5.84 -8.75 -2.23
CA GLY A 87 7.00 -8.99 -3.09
C GLY A 87 7.51 -7.72 -3.76
N PHE A 88 6.61 -6.84 -4.24
CA PHE A 88 6.99 -5.55 -4.80
C PHE A 88 7.66 -4.64 -3.75
N ILE A 89 7.12 -4.62 -2.53
CA ILE A 89 7.75 -3.90 -1.41
C ILE A 89 9.16 -4.47 -1.20
N ASP A 90 9.33 -5.79 -1.08
CA ASP A 90 10.63 -6.46 -0.87
C ASP A 90 11.68 -6.19 -1.96
N GLN A 91 11.25 -5.99 -3.21
CA GLN A 91 12.14 -5.61 -4.32
C GLN A 91 12.68 -4.16 -4.23
N VAL A 92 12.05 -3.28 -3.46
CA VAL A 92 12.52 -1.89 -3.27
C VAL A 92 13.63 -1.89 -2.21
N ARG A 93 14.89 -1.74 -2.66
CA ARG A 93 16.09 -1.79 -1.80
C ARG A 93 16.40 -0.47 -1.10
N GLU A 94 16.11 0.65 -1.76
CA GLU A 94 16.36 2.00 -1.24
C GLU A 94 15.07 2.81 -1.20
N GLY A 95 14.84 3.49 -0.07
CA GLY A 95 13.61 4.23 0.18
C GLY A 95 12.40 3.35 0.55
N GLY A 96 11.30 4.02 0.86
CA GLY A 96 10.06 3.38 1.27
C GLY A 96 9.06 3.20 0.14
N VAL A 97 8.06 2.35 0.38
CA VAL A 97 6.90 2.18 -0.48
C VAL A 97 5.69 2.80 0.21
N VAL A 98 4.91 3.57 -0.55
CA VAL A 98 3.60 4.06 -0.08
C VAL A 98 2.48 3.28 -0.74
N VAL A 99 1.52 2.83 0.06
CA VAL A 99 0.28 2.20 -0.41
C VAL A 99 -0.86 3.18 -0.26
N HIS A 100 -1.72 3.30 -1.28
CA HIS A 100 -2.89 4.16 -1.21
C HIS A 100 -4.14 3.56 -1.84
N CYS A 101 -5.30 3.97 -1.33
CA CYS A 101 -6.61 3.83 -1.96
C CYS A 101 -7.25 5.23 -2.07
N SER A 102 -8.57 5.35 -1.97
CA SER A 102 -9.26 6.66 -1.99
C SER A 102 -8.96 7.47 -0.73
N ALA A 103 -9.34 6.96 0.45
CA ALA A 103 -9.18 7.68 1.73
C ALA A 103 -7.94 7.25 2.54
N GLY A 104 -7.31 6.15 2.16
CA GLY A 104 -6.16 5.59 2.87
C GLY A 104 -6.51 4.82 4.14
N MET A 105 -7.75 4.31 4.26
CA MET A 105 -8.26 3.69 5.49
C MET A 105 -8.46 2.16 5.34
N GLY A 106 -9.50 1.70 4.65
CA GLY A 106 -9.88 0.29 4.50
C GLY A 106 -8.87 -0.52 3.70
N ARG A 107 -8.99 -0.53 2.37
CA ARG A 107 -8.08 -1.24 1.45
C ARG A 107 -6.59 -1.00 1.75
N THR A 108 -6.24 0.26 2.04
CA THR A 108 -4.87 0.61 2.42
C THR A 108 -4.47 -0.05 3.73
N GLY A 109 -5.29 0.07 4.79
CA GLY A 109 -5.03 -0.57 6.08
C GLY A 109 -4.91 -2.08 5.97
N THR A 110 -5.79 -2.72 5.20
CA THR A 110 -5.76 -4.16 4.94
C THR A 110 -4.46 -4.61 4.29
N MET A 111 -4.01 -3.88 3.25
CA MET A 111 -2.76 -4.19 2.55
C MET A 111 -1.52 -3.94 3.42
N LEU A 112 -1.54 -2.89 4.26
CA LEU A 112 -0.46 -2.61 5.21
C LEU A 112 -0.37 -3.71 6.28
N ALA A 113 -1.51 -4.17 6.80
CA ALA A 113 -1.55 -5.27 7.77
C ALA A 113 -1.07 -6.58 7.13
N ALA A 114 -1.48 -6.88 5.91
CA ALA A 114 -1.01 -8.05 5.17
C ALA A 114 0.52 -8.06 5.01
N TYR A 115 1.16 -6.91 4.79
CA TYR A 115 2.63 -6.83 4.75
C TYR A 115 3.29 -7.06 6.12
N LEU A 116 2.67 -6.62 7.21
CA LEU A 116 3.16 -6.93 8.55
C LEU A 116 3.10 -8.44 8.82
N VAL A 117 2.01 -9.11 8.41
CA VAL A 117 1.91 -10.57 8.47
C VAL A 117 2.99 -11.24 7.60
N TRP A 118 3.18 -10.75 6.38
CA TRP A 118 4.22 -11.24 5.46
C TRP A 118 5.62 -11.20 6.07
N THR A 119 5.89 -10.18 6.88
CA THR A 119 7.20 -9.93 7.51
C THR A 119 7.35 -10.53 8.91
N GLY A 120 6.30 -11.10 9.49
CA GLY A 120 6.39 -11.96 10.68
C GLY A 120 5.49 -11.60 11.87
N ASP A 121 4.68 -10.53 11.80
CA ASP A 121 3.65 -10.28 12.81
C ASP A 121 2.56 -11.37 12.72
N THR A 122 1.92 -11.76 13.84
CA THR A 122 0.69 -12.57 13.72
C THR A 122 -0.43 -11.72 13.09
N PRO A 123 -1.44 -12.33 12.46
CA PRO A 123 -2.54 -11.58 11.88
C PRO A 123 -3.24 -10.62 12.86
N GLU A 124 -3.48 -11.06 14.09
CA GLU A 124 -4.12 -10.26 15.14
C GLU A 124 -3.23 -9.07 15.53
N GLN A 125 -1.92 -9.30 15.66
CA GLN A 125 -0.94 -8.25 15.95
C GLN A 125 -0.89 -7.21 14.84
N ALA A 126 -0.90 -7.65 13.58
CA ALA A 126 -0.89 -6.77 12.41
C ALA A 126 -2.14 -5.88 12.38
N VAL A 127 -3.34 -6.46 12.55
CA VAL A 127 -4.61 -5.72 12.61
C VAL A 127 -4.59 -4.69 13.75
N ALA A 128 -4.26 -5.13 14.96
CA ALA A 128 -4.22 -4.25 16.13
C ALA A 128 -3.20 -3.11 15.97
N ARG A 129 -2.03 -3.39 15.41
CA ARG A 129 -0.99 -2.40 15.15
C ARG A 129 -1.42 -1.36 14.12
N ILE A 130 -2.05 -1.78 13.02
CA ILE A 130 -2.55 -0.85 12.01
C ILE A 130 -3.66 0.03 12.59
N ARG A 131 -4.65 -0.53 13.30
CA ARG A 131 -5.71 0.26 13.94
C ARG A 131 -5.19 1.26 14.96
N ARG A 132 -4.13 0.91 15.71
CA ARG A 132 -3.47 1.84 16.64
C ARG A 132 -2.74 2.98 15.93
N LEU A 133 -2.02 2.70 14.85
CA LEU A 133 -1.25 3.70 14.10
C LEU A 133 -2.12 4.54 13.17
N ARG A 134 -3.24 3.99 12.71
CA ARG A 134 -4.19 4.57 11.76
C ARG A 134 -5.62 4.23 12.20
N PRO A 135 -6.19 4.98 13.16
CA PRO A 135 -7.56 4.77 13.59
C PRO A 135 -8.54 4.82 12.41
N GLY A 136 -9.47 3.88 12.36
CA GLY A 136 -10.42 3.72 11.24
C GLY A 136 -9.93 2.85 10.08
N SER A 137 -8.68 2.36 10.11
CA SER A 137 -8.22 1.39 9.11
C SER A 137 -8.84 0.00 9.29
N ILE A 138 -8.95 -0.74 8.18
CA ILE A 138 -9.61 -2.06 8.10
C ILE A 138 -11.10 -1.90 8.44
N GLU A 139 -11.82 -1.33 7.48
CA GLU A 139 -13.17 -0.75 7.64
C GLU A 139 -14.27 -1.80 7.70
N THR A 140 -14.07 -2.94 7.04
CA THR A 140 -15.08 -4.01 6.96
C THR A 140 -14.63 -5.29 7.66
N MET A 141 -15.59 -6.10 8.09
CA MET A 141 -15.33 -7.41 8.66
C MET A 141 -14.62 -8.33 7.67
N GLU A 142 -14.97 -8.26 6.38
CA GLU A 142 -14.32 -9.03 5.32
C GLU A 142 -12.85 -8.64 5.14
N GLN A 143 -12.52 -7.35 5.24
CA GLN A 143 -11.14 -6.87 5.26
C GLN A 143 -10.36 -7.44 6.45
N GLU A 144 -10.95 -7.44 7.64
CA GLU A 144 -10.31 -8.01 8.82
C GLU A 144 -10.09 -9.52 8.69
N ILE A 145 -11.13 -10.27 8.29
CA ILE A 145 -11.06 -11.72 8.05
C ILE A 145 -9.98 -12.05 7.01
N SER A 146 -9.86 -11.25 5.95
CA SER A 146 -8.83 -11.46 4.92
C SER A 146 -7.42 -11.39 5.51
N VAL A 147 -7.14 -10.47 6.44
CA VAL A 147 -5.83 -10.41 7.12
C VAL A 147 -5.67 -11.61 8.05
N LEU A 148 -6.69 -11.90 8.87
CA LEU A 148 -6.68 -13.00 9.85
C LEU A 148 -6.42 -14.37 9.22
N THR A 149 -6.79 -14.55 7.95
CA THR A 149 -6.66 -15.82 7.22
C THR A 149 -5.50 -15.85 6.21
N PHE A 150 -4.70 -14.77 6.13
CA PHE A 150 -3.64 -14.63 5.12
C PHE A 150 -2.36 -15.44 5.43
N GLU A 151 -2.02 -15.62 6.71
CA GLU A 151 -0.72 -16.17 7.13
C GLU A 151 -0.32 -17.50 6.46
N PRO A 152 -1.21 -18.51 6.32
CA PRO A 152 -0.84 -19.77 5.66
C PRO A 152 -0.40 -19.58 4.21
N TYR A 153 -1.00 -18.63 3.50
CA TYR A 153 -0.67 -18.31 2.11
C TYR A 153 0.67 -17.58 2.02
N ALA A 154 0.90 -16.60 2.90
CA ALA A 154 2.18 -15.89 3.00
C ALA A 154 3.35 -16.86 3.24
N ARG A 155 3.21 -17.76 4.23
CA ARG A 155 4.23 -18.77 4.57
C ARG A 155 4.50 -19.74 3.42
N LYS A 156 3.44 -20.20 2.74
CA LYS A 156 3.56 -21.13 1.60
C LYS A 156 4.35 -20.51 0.45
N THR A 157 4.11 -19.24 0.13
CA THR A 157 4.80 -18.56 -0.96
C THR A 157 6.27 -18.31 -0.63
N ARG A 158 6.58 -17.78 0.56
CA ARG A 158 7.98 -17.52 0.96
C ARG A 158 8.86 -18.77 0.92
N ARG A 159 8.31 -19.93 1.32
CA ARG A 159 9.04 -21.21 1.24
C ARG A 159 9.37 -21.66 -0.19
N LYS A 160 8.57 -21.26 -1.18
CA LYS A 160 8.85 -21.58 -2.60
C LYS A 160 9.96 -20.72 -3.18
N ASP A 161 10.19 -19.53 -2.65
CA ASP A 161 11.23 -18.62 -3.12
C ASP A 161 12.61 -18.95 -2.49
N GLU A 162 12.64 -19.77 -1.44
CA GLU A 162 13.84 -20.19 -0.69
C GLU A 162 14.39 -21.57 -1.11
N GLY A 163 13.68 -22.31 -1.98
CA GLY A 163 14.06 -23.65 -2.45
C GLY A 163 14.21 -23.70 -3.96
#